data_AF-A0A7Y8MM29-F1
#
_entry.id   AF-A0A7Y8MM29-F1
#
_cell.length_a   1.000
_cell.length_b   1.000
_cell.length_c   1.000
_cell.angle_alpha   90.00
_cell.angle_beta   90.00
_cell.angle_gamma   90.00
#
_symmetry.space_group_name_H-M   'P 1'
#
loop_
_entity.id
_entity.type
_entity.pdbx_description
1 polymer ?
#
loop_
_entity_poly.entity_id
_entity_poly.type
_entity_poly.pdbx_seq_one_letter_code
_entity_poly.pdbx_strand_id
1 'polypeptide(L)'
;ALFGPIGLTVWAVQMLWIPFFAAGVINGVGHYWGYRNYSCEDASTNIVPWGILIGGEELHNNHHAYGSSAKLSSRWYEFDIGWAYIRGLELLGLAHVKKVAPKVRWGEIKHFCDSDLLTAIITHRYDVMTRYTRSVKQVCAQELDKLKAALPNLAAPDSIRSIGAWLQREHTKLREPEQTQLAAVLAQSPKLQTIYQMREELMALWGRSNASKEQLVKQLQDWCQRAEQSGIEALREFSLKLRSYA
;
A
#
# COMPACT_ATOMS: atom_id res chain seq x y z
N ALA A 1 28.08 30.77 -14.71
CA ALA A 1 26.87 30.19 -14.08
C ALA A 1 25.80 30.07 -15.16
N LEU A 2 25.16 28.90 -15.32
CA LEU A 2 24.28 28.59 -16.47
C LEU A 2 23.10 29.57 -16.68
N PHE A 3 22.67 30.32 -15.65
CA PHE A 3 21.49 31.18 -15.73
C PHE A 3 21.70 32.63 -15.23
N GLY A 4 22.89 33.00 -14.76
CA GLY A 4 23.16 34.38 -14.28
C GLY A 4 22.09 34.93 -13.29
N PRO A 5 21.77 36.24 -13.34
CA PRO A 5 20.70 36.84 -12.53
C PRO A 5 19.31 36.26 -12.77
N ILE A 6 19.04 35.70 -13.95
CA ILE A 6 17.78 35.00 -14.27
C ILE A 6 17.65 33.72 -13.43
N GLY A 7 18.77 33.11 -13.02
CA GLY A 7 18.76 31.99 -12.09
C GLY A 7 18.11 32.34 -10.74
N LEU A 8 18.25 33.58 -10.27
CA LEU A 8 17.63 34.04 -9.01
C LEU A 8 16.11 34.15 -9.15
N THR A 9 15.59 34.58 -10.30
CA THR A 9 14.14 34.63 -10.54
C THR A 9 13.55 33.24 -10.70
N VAL A 10 14.21 32.33 -11.43
CA VAL A 10 13.80 30.92 -11.51
C VAL A 10 13.79 30.27 -10.13
N TRP A 11 14.83 30.48 -9.33
CA TRP A 11 14.90 29.99 -7.96
C TRP A 11 13.77 30.55 -7.09
N ALA A 12 13.52 31.87 -7.15
CA ALA A 12 12.47 32.51 -6.36
C ALA A 12 11.07 31.97 -6.72
N VAL A 13 10.79 31.79 -8.02
CA VAL A 13 9.55 31.17 -8.48
C VAL A 13 9.43 29.74 -7.96
N GLN A 14 10.50 28.92 -8.03
CA GLN A 14 10.49 27.55 -7.50
C GLN A 14 10.26 27.50 -5.98
N MET A 15 10.90 28.38 -5.22
CA MET A 15 10.74 28.45 -3.76
C MET A 15 9.34 28.92 -3.33
N LEU A 16 8.62 29.66 -4.17
CA LEU A 16 7.22 30.01 -3.94
C LEU A 16 6.27 28.91 -4.42
N TRP A 17 6.54 28.34 -5.59
CA TRP A 17 5.69 27.37 -6.28
C TRP A 17 5.66 26.02 -5.56
N ILE A 18 6.82 25.47 -5.21
CA ILE A 18 6.92 24.12 -4.63
C ILE A 18 6.18 24.02 -3.29
N PRO A 19 6.39 24.89 -2.27
CA PRO A 19 5.68 24.74 -1.01
C PRO A 19 4.17 24.89 -1.15
N PHE A 20 3.73 25.80 -2.02
CA PHE A 20 2.29 26.02 -2.23
C PHE A 20 1.64 24.86 -2.98
N PHE A 21 2.16 24.51 -4.16
CA PHE A 21 1.54 23.48 -5.00
C PHE A 21 1.86 22.07 -4.53
N ALA A 22 3.12 21.75 -4.25
CA ALA A 22 3.52 20.40 -3.87
C ALA A 22 3.11 20.08 -2.43
N ALA A 23 3.56 20.87 -1.46
CA ALA A 23 3.29 20.61 -0.04
C ALA A 23 1.89 21.04 0.42
N GLY A 24 1.27 22.02 -0.24
CA GLY A 24 -0.10 22.46 0.04
C GLY A 24 -1.14 21.71 -0.78
N VAL A 25 -1.26 22.07 -2.07
CA VAL A 25 -2.35 21.59 -2.93
C VAL A 25 -2.29 20.09 -3.17
N ILE A 26 -1.15 19.58 -3.64
CA ILE A 26 -1.01 18.18 -4.05
C ILE A 26 -0.97 17.26 -2.84
N ASN A 27 -0.35 17.66 -1.73
CA ASN A 27 -0.49 16.92 -0.48
C ASN A 27 -1.96 16.83 -0.02
N GLY A 28 -2.69 17.95 -0.02
CA GLY A 28 -4.11 17.96 0.36
C GLY A 28 -4.99 17.10 -0.56
N VAL A 29 -4.89 17.33 -1.88
CA VAL A 29 -5.65 16.59 -2.89
C VAL A 29 -5.24 15.12 -2.90
N GLY A 30 -3.95 14.82 -2.87
CA GLY A 30 -3.39 13.47 -2.86
C GLY A 30 -3.81 12.67 -1.63
N HIS A 31 -4.19 13.31 -0.52
CA HIS A 31 -4.75 12.61 0.64
C HIS A 31 -6.28 12.54 0.66
N TYR A 32 -6.96 13.24 -0.25
CA TYR A 32 -8.43 13.30 -0.32
C TYR A 32 -9.01 12.54 -1.53
N TRP A 33 -8.38 12.65 -2.70
CA TRP A 33 -8.92 12.19 -3.97
C TRP A 33 -7.84 11.69 -4.93
N GLY A 34 -8.06 10.49 -5.47
CA GLY A 34 -7.17 9.86 -6.43
C GLY A 34 -7.33 8.34 -6.46
N TYR A 35 -6.42 7.66 -7.15
CA TYR A 35 -6.32 6.21 -7.20
C TYR A 35 -5.14 5.70 -6.38
N ARG A 36 -5.13 4.42 -6.03
CA ARG A 36 -4.04 3.79 -5.27
C ARG A 36 -3.53 2.55 -5.98
N ASN A 37 -2.21 2.48 -6.16
CA ASN A 37 -1.55 1.25 -6.56
C ASN A 37 -1.16 0.38 -5.37
N TYR A 38 -0.93 1.00 -4.22
CA TYR A 38 -0.41 0.36 -3.02
C TYR A 38 -1.30 0.62 -1.80
N SER A 39 -1.48 -0.42 -0.98
CA SER A 39 -2.22 -0.39 0.28
C SER A 39 -1.27 0.05 1.40
N CYS A 40 -0.80 1.30 1.34
CA CYS A 40 -0.08 1.95 2.42
C CYS A 40 -1.03 2.26 3.60
N GLU A 41 -0.49 2.43 4.80
CA GLU A 41 -1.28 2.77 5.99
C GLU A 41 -1.76 4.24 5.98
N ASP A 42 -1.05 5.12 5.29
CA ASP A 42 -1.45 6.50 5.10
C ASP A 42 -2.62 6.62 4.09
N ALA A 43 -3.20 7.82 4.02
CA ALA A 43 -4.26 8.15 3.07
C ALA A 43 -3.75 8.59 1.67
N SER A 44 -2.47 8.38 1.34
CA SER A 44 -1.89 8.85 0.07
C SER A 44 -2.56 8.23 -1.16
N THR A 45 -2.81 9.04 -2.18
CA THR A 45 -3.38 8.62 -3.46
C THR A 45 -2.58 9.26 -4.60
N ASN A 46 -2.47 8.55 -5.72
CA ASN A 46 -2.02 9.15 -6.96
C ASN A 46 -3.16 10.01 -7.50
N ILE A 47 -2.88 11.27 -7.81
CA ILE A 47 -3.92 12.23 -8.23
C ILE A 47 -4.27 11.98 -9.70
N VAL A 48 -3.25 12.00 -10.55
CA VAL A 48 -3.36 11.75 -11.99
C VAL A 48 -2.18 10.90 -12.46
N PRO A 49 -2.32 10.13 -13.54
CA PRO A 49 -1.21 9.34 -14.08
C PRO A 49 -0.12 10.20 -14.76
N TRP A 50 -0.32 11.50 -14.91
CA TRP A 50 0.62 12.42 -15.56
C TRP A 50 1.36 13.25 -14.52
N GLY A 51 2.50 12.75 -14.05
CA GLY A 51 3.34 13.42 -13.07
C GLY A 51 4.21 14.51 -13.70
N ILE A 52 3.60 15.64 -14.09
CA ILE A 52 4.23 16.71 -14.90
C ILE A 52 4.33 18.03 -14.13
N LEU A 53 3.26 18.46 -13.46
CA LEU A 53 3.07 19.79 -12.89
C LEU A 53 3.99 20.07 -11.70
N ILE A 54 4.30 19.05 -10.91
CA ILE A 54 5.21 19.15 -9.76
C ILE A 54 6.29 18.07 -9.78
N GLY A 55 6.77 17.73 -10.97
CA GLY A 55 7.96 16.88 -11.10
C GLY A 55 7.73 15.40 -10.78
N GLY A 56 6.49 14.91 -10.78
CA GLY A 56 6.17 13.50 -10.55
C GLY A 56 5.52 13.21 -9.20
N GLU A 57 5.52 14.16 -8.27
CA GLU A 57 4.93 14.01 -6.94
C GLU A 57 3.41 13.80 -6.95
N GLU A 58 2.74 13.99 -8.09
CA GLU A 58 1.35 13.60 -8.32
C GLU A 58 1.13 12.09 -8.19
N LEU A 59 2.19 11.29 -8.35
CA LEU A 59 2.23 9.85 -8.12
C LEU A 59 2.52 9.54 -6.63
N HIS A 60 1.79 10.23 -5.76
CA HIS A 60 2.06 10.32 -4.33
C HIS A 60 1.98 8.96 -3.61
N ASN A 61 0.98 8.12 -3.93
CA ASN A 61 0.84 6.79 -3.33
C ASN A 61 2.02 5.86 -3.67
N ASN A 62 2.56 5.98 -4.87
CA ASN A 62 3.76 5.22 -5.24
C ASN A 62 4.99 5.73 -4.47
N HIS A 63 5.12 7.05 -4.31
CA HIS A 63 6.20 7.66 -3.53
C HIS A 63 6.14 7.24 -2.05
N HIS A 64 4.97 7.26 -1.41
CA HIS A 64 4.82 6.78 -0.03
C HIS A 64 5.12 5.29 0.13
N ALA A 65 4.76 4.47 -0.85
CA ALA A 65 5.13 3.05 -0.86
C ALA A 65 6.64 2.83 -0.99
N TYR A 66 7.31 3.59 -1.85
CA TYR A 66 8.74 3.42 -2.14
C TYR A 66 9.50 4.74 -2.11
N GLY A 67 9.54 5.41 -0.95
CA GLY A 67 10.09 6.76 -0.83
C GLY A 67 11.59 6.90 -1.16
N SER A 68 12.33 5.78 -1.17
CA SER A 68 13.73 5.75 -1.60
C SER A 68 13.93 5.51 -3.10
N SER A 69 12.86 5.24 -3.85
CA SER A 69 12.90 5.05 -5.30
C SER A 69 13.08 6.39 -6.00
N ALA A 70 14.06 6.48 -6.89
CA ALA A 70 14.23 7.62 -7.77
C ALA A 70 13.12 7.73 -8.84
N LYS A 71 12.37 6.65 -9.05
CA LYS A 71 11.23 6.58 -9.97
C LYS A 71 9.94 6.54 -9.18
N LEU A 72 9.04 7.49 -9.42
CA LEU A 72 7.74 7.61 -8.76
C LEU A 72 6.65 6.83 -9.53
N SER A 73 6.81 6.62 -10.84
CA SER A 73 5.90 5.76 -11.61
C SER A 73 6.09 4.26 -11.32
N SER A 74 4.97 3.57 -11.10
CA SER A 74 4.89 2.12 -10.85
C SER A 74 4.15 1.37 -11.95
N ARG A 75 3.19 2.00 -12.64
CA ARG A 75 2.44 1.41 -13.76
C ARG A 75 2.96 1.93 -15.09
N TRP A 76 2.76 1.16 -16.15
CA TRP A 76 3.24 1.51 -17.49
C TRP A 76 2.56 2.75 -18.07
N TYR A 77 1.32 3.03 -17.65
CA TYR A 77 0.55 4.19 -18.08
C TYR A 77 0.81 5.44 -17.21
N GLU A 78 1.65 5.35 -16.18
CA GLU A 78 2.03 6.50 -15.36
C GLU A 78 3.26 7.17 -15.98
N PHE A 79 3.09 8.43 -16.35
CA PHE A 79 4.16 9.27 -16.82
C PHE A 79 4.81 10.01 -15.65
N ASP A 80 6.14 10.00 -15.61
CA ASP A 80 6.94 10.57 -14.53
C ASP A 80 8.02 11.45 -15.15
N ILE A 81 7.80 12.77 -15.11
CA ILE A 81 8.73 13.72 -15.72
C ILE A 81 10.06 13.76 -14.96
N GLY A 82 10.04 13.57 -13.64
CA GLY A 82 11.24 13.51 -12.81
C GLY A 82 12.14 12.36 -13.24
N TRP A 83 11.54 11.18 -13.47
CA TRP A 83 12.27 10.03 -14.02
C TRP A 83 12.86 10.29 -15.41
N ALA A 84 12.13 10.98 -16.29
CA ALA A 84 12.66 11.36 -17.61
C ALA A 84 13.91 12.25 -17.50
N TYR A 85 13.89 13.25 -16.61
CA TYR A 85 15.07 14.09 -16.34
C TYR A 85 16.24 13.29 -15.76
N ILE A 86 15.99 12.44 -14.76
CA ILE A 86 17.02 11.60 -14.13
C ILE A 86 17.69 10.69 -15.17
N ARG A 87 16.89 10.04 -16.03
CA ARG A 87 17.41 9.21 -17.12
C ARG A 87 18.18 10.00 -18.15
N GLY A 88 17.76 11.23 -18.47
CA GLY A 88 18.52 12.13 -19.33
C GLY A 88 19.90 12.44 -18.75
N LEU A 89 19.98 12.77 -17.46
CA LEU A 89 21.25 13.04 -16.77
C LEU A 89 22.14 11.80 -16.67
N GLU A 90 21.56 10.63 -16.44
CA GLU A 90 22.29 9.35 -16.41
C GLU A 90 22.88 8.99 -17.77
N LEU A 91 22.13 9.20 -18.87
CA LEU A 91 22.64 9.00 -20.22
C LEU A 91 23.81 9.93 -20.56
N LEU A 92 23.81 11.14 -19.99
CA LEU A 92 24.90 12.10 -20.12
C LEU A 92 26.08 11.82 -19.16
N GLY A 93 26.00 10.77 -18.32
CA GLY A 93 27.02 10.44 -17.32
C GLY A 93 27.06 11.40 -16.13
N LEU A 94 26.05 12.26 -15.97
CA LEU A 94 25.98 13.29 -14.91
C LEU A 94 25.31 12.80 -13.63
N ALA A 95 24.61 11.66 -13.68
CA ALA A 95 23.92 11.08 -12.55
C ALA A 95 23.99 9.55 -12.56
N HIS A 96 23.85 8.92 -11.40
CA HIS A 96 23.70 7.48 -11.26
C HIS A 96 22.49 7.16 -10.39
N VAL A 97 21.56 6.34 -10.90
CA VAL A 97 20.36 5.93 -10.16
C VAL A 97 20.76 4.92 -9.08
N LYS A 98 20.51 5.26 -7.82
CA LYS A 98 20.86 4.38 -6.69
C LYS A 98 19.82 3.30 -6.42
N LYS A 99 18.54 3.66 -6.40
CA LYS A 99 17.45 2.78 -6.00
C LYS A 99 16.21 3.03 -6.86
N VAL A 100 15.53 1.94 -7.19
CA VAL A 100 14.23 1.91 -7.85
C VAL A 100 13.37 0.91 -7.10
N ALA A 101 12.06 1.18 -7.02
CA ALA A 101 11.10 0.24 -6.45
C ALA A 101 11.29 -1.17 -7.05
N PRO A 102 11.38 -2.22 -6.21
CA PRO A 102 11.63 -3.57 -6.66
C PRO A 102 10.43 -4.08 -7.47
N LYS A 103 10.70 -4.75 -8.59
CA LYS A 103 9.65 -5.37 -9.42
C LYS A 103 9.39 -6.78 -8.92
N VAL A 104 8.13 -7.09 -8.65
CA VAL A 104 7.70 -8.43 -8.23
C VAL A 104 8.07 -9.46 -9.31
N ARG A 105 8.70 -10.56 -8.89
CA ARG A 105 8.89 -11.74 -9.71
C ARG A 105 8.08 -12.89 -9.13
N TRP A 106 7.69 -13.80 -10.01
CA TRP A 106 6.90 -14.98 -9.67
C TRP A 106 7.74 -16.22 -9.96
N GLY A 107 7.81 -17.12 -9.00
CA GLY A 107 8.44 -18.43 -9.13
C GLY A 107 7.41 -19.55 -9.01
N GLU A 108 7.92 -20.76 -8.80
CA GLU A 108 7.08 -21.91 -8.44
C GLU A 108 6.49 -21.74 -7.03
N ILE A 109 5.31 -22.32 -6.81
CA ILE A 109 4.66 -22.29 -5.50
C ILE A 109 5.49 -23.17 -4.56
N LYS A 110 6.11 -22.55 -3.55
CA LYS A 110 6.88 -23.29 -2.55
C LYS A 110 5.94 -24.04 -1.60
N HIS A 111 6.22 -25.32 -1.35
CA HIS A 111 5.47 -26.11 -0.37
C HIS A 111 5.77 -25.68 1.08
N PHE A 112 7.03 -25.32 1.35
CA PHE A 112 7.49 -24.84 2.64
C PHE A 112 8.02 -23.41 2.52
N CYS A 113 7.73 -22.60 3.53
CA CYS A 113 8.27 -21.24 3.63
C CYS A 113 9.74 -21.32 4.04
N ASP A 114 10.60 -20.62 3.31
CA ASP A 114 12.02 -20.49 3.58
C ASP A 114 12.41 -19.02 3.79
N SER A 115 13.68 -18.81 4.14
CA SER A 115 14.24 -17.48 4.37
C SER A 115 14.16 -16.57 3.16
N ASP A 116 14.22 -17.13 1.96
CA ASP A 116 14.29 -16.39 0.71
C ASP A 116 12.89 -15.90 0.32
N LEU A 117 11.88 -16.76 0.48
CA LEU A 117 10.48 -16.39 0.34
C LEU A 117 10.10 -15.28 1.32
N LEU A 118 10.49 -15.41 2.59
CA LEU A 118 10.25 -14.36 3.59
C LEU A 118 10.87 -13.03 3.14
N THR A 119 12.11 -13.06 2.65
CA THR A 119 12.81 -11.87 2.17
C THR A 119 12.10 -11.26 0.95
N ALA A 120 11.63 -12.08 0.00
CA ALA A 120 10.86 -11.63 -1.15
C ALA A 120 9.53 -10.96 -0.74
N ILE A 121 8.79 -11.58 0.19
CA ILE A 121 7.53 -11.05 0.73
C ILE A 121 7.75 -9.71 1.44
N ILE A 122 8.75 -9.61 2.32
CA ILE A 122 9.07 -8.38 3.04
C ILE A 122 9.49 -7.27 2.07
N THR A 123 10.30 -7.61 1.05
CA THR A 123 10.74 -6.68 0.00
C THR A 123 9.55 -6.11 -0.78
N HIS A 124 8.52 -6.94 -1.01
CA HIS A 124 7.33 -6.58 -1.77
C HIS A 124 6.09 -6.32 -0.90
N ARG A 125 6.26 -6.02 0.39
CA ARG A 125 5.18 -5.91 1.40
C ARG A 125 3.98 -5.05 0.95
N TYR A 126 4.22 -3.95 0.24
CA TYR A 126 3.13 -3.08 -0.23
C TYR A 126 2.30 -3.73 -1.34
N ASP A 127 2.94 -4.46 -2.27
CA ASP A 127 2.22 -5.22 -3.30
C ASP A 127 1.49 -6.42 -2.68
N VAL A 128 2.12 -7.11 -1.73
CA VAL A 128 1.51 -8.19 -0.93
C VAL A 128 0.22 -7.70 -0.25
N MET A 129 0.28 -6.57 0.46
CA MET A 129 -0.89 -5.99 1.12
C MET A 129 -1.96 -5.53 0.13
N THR A 130 -1.59 -4.97 -1.01
CA THR A 130 -2.57 -4.63 -2.06
C THR A 130 -3.28 -5.84 -2.61
N ARG A 131 -2.55 -6.93 -2.87
CA ARG A 131 -3.16 -8.18 -3.35
C ARG A 131 -4.02 -8.81 -2.28
N TYR A 132 -3.60 -8.76 -1.02
CA TYR A 132 -4.40 -9.22 0.11
C TYR A 132 -5.75 -8.50 0.13
N THR A 133 -5.73 -7.17 0.20
CA THR A 133 -6.94 -6.34 0.19
C THR A 133 -7.83 -6.64 -1.01
N ARG A 134 -7.25 -6.79 -2.21
CA ARG A 134 -8.00 -7.09 -3.43
C ARG A 134 -8.64 -8.48 -3.39
N SER A 135 -7.93 -9.48 -2.88
CA SER A 135 -8.41 -10.87 -2.81
C SER A 135 -9.63 -11.01 -1.89
N VAL A 136 -9.62 -10.34 -0.74
CA VAL A 136 -10.71 -10.43 0.26
C VAL A 136 -11.83 -9.43 0.03
N LYS A 137 -11.67 -8.44 -0.87
CA LYS A 137 -12.62 -7.35 -1.09
C LYS A 137 -14.06 -7.82 -1.30
N GLN A 138 -14.26 -8.84 -2.14
CA GLN A 138 -15.59 -9.35 -2.44
C GLN A 138 -16.23 -10.03 -1.23
N VAL A 139 -15.45 -10.83 -0.50
CA VAL A 139 -15.92 -11.50 0.72
C VAL A 139 -16.30 -10.46 1.77
N CYS A 140 -15.47 -9.43 1.98
CA CYS A 140 -15.78 -8.36 2.91
C CYS A 140 -17.06 -7.61 2.52
N ALA A 141 -17.24 -7.27 1.25
CA ALA A 141 -18.44 -6.60 0.77
C ALA A 141 -19.71 -7.44 1.02
N GLN A 142 -19.66 -8.74 0.70
CA GLN A 142 -20.78 -9.66 0.91
C GLN A 142 -21.13 -9.81 2.39
N GLU A 143 -20.14 -9.92 3.28
CA GLU A 143 -20.38 -10.02 4.73
C GLU A 143 -20.93 -8.72 5.30
N LEU A 144 -20.40 -7.56 4.90
CA LEU A 144 -20.96 -6.26 5.30
C LEU A 144 -22.39 -6.09 4.78
N ASP A 145 -22.69 -6.58 3.57
CA ASP A 145 -24.04 -6.52 3.01
C ASP A 145 -25.05 -7.34 3.81
N LYS A 146 -24.66 -8.53 4.27
CA LYS A 146 -25.50 -9.35 5.17
C LYS A 146 -25.76 -8.68 6.52
N LEU A 147 -24.74 -8.00 7.05
CA LEU A 147 -24.82 -7.36 8.36
C LEU A 147 -25.68 -6.08 8.37
N LYS A 148 -26.01 -5.49 7.21
CA LYS A 148 -26.89 -4.30 7.14
C LYS A 148 -28.24 -4.53 7.81
N ALA A 149 -28.79 -5.73 7.69
CA ALA A 149 -30.07 -6.08 8.30
C ALA A 149 -29.99 -6.25 9.83
N ALA A 150 -28.83 -6.69 10.34
CA ALA A 150 -28.61 -6.98 11.76
C ALA A 150 -28.14 -5.75 12.56
N LEU A 151 -27.53 -4.77 11.89
CA LEU A 151 -26.93 -3.59 12.53
C LEU A 151 -27.50 -2.31 11.88
N PRO A 152 -28.51 -1.67 12.49
CA PRO A 152 -29.15 -0.47 11.93
C PRO A 152 -28.16 0.68 11.65
N ASN A 153 -27.14 0.83 12.50
CA ASN A 153 -26.10 1.86 12.38
C ASN A 153 -25.17 1.64 11.15
N LEU A 154 -25.20 0.44 10.58
CA LEU A 154 -24.46 0.04 9.37
C LEU A 154 -25.27 0.23 8.08
N ALA A 155 -26.57 0.51 8.17
CA ALA A 155 -27.43 0.65 6.99
C ALA A 155 -27.11 1.91 6.17
N ALA A 156 -26.51 2.94 6.79
CA ALA A 156 -26.07 4.14 6.08
C ALA A 156 -24.92 3.80 5.09
N PRO A 157 -24.99 4.25 3.83
CA PRO A 157 -23.93 3.99 2.84
C PRO A 157 -22.53 4.42 3.28
N ASP A 158 -22.43 5.54 3.99
CA ASP A 158 -21.17 6.06 4.50
C ASP A 158 -20.56 5.17 5.61
N SER A 159 -21.39 4.50 6.40
CA SER A 159 -20.94 3.56 7.44
C SER A 159 -20.24 2.35 6.84
N ILE A 160 -20.80 1.75 5.79
CA ILE A 160 -20.21 0.57 5.12
C ILE A 160 -18.88 0.93 4.48
N ARG A 161 -18.81 2.09 3.80
CA ARG A 161 -17.56 2.59 3.21
C ARG A 161 -16.51 2.82 4.29
N SER A 162 -16.89 3.41 5.42
CA SER A 162 -16.00 3.68 6.55
C SER A 162 -15.46 2.39 7.16
N ILE A 163 -16.34 1.41 7.44
CA ILE A 163 -15.94 0.11 8.00
C ILE A 163 -15.06 -0.66 7.03
N GLY A 164 -15.39 -0.64 5.73
CA GLY A 164 -14.55 -1.22 4.68
C GLY A 164 -13.14 -0.60 4.64
N ALA A 165 -13.02 0.70 4.91
CA ALA A 165 -11.73 1.37 5.03
C ALA A 165 -11.01 1.04 6.35
N TRP A 166 -11.73 0.91 7.46
CA TRP A 166 -11.17 0.55 8.77
C TRP A 166 -10.64 -0.88 8.81
N LEU A 167 -11.27 -1.82 8.09
CA LEU A 167 -10.75 -3.18 7.89
C LEU A 167 -9.35 -3.21 7.24
N GLN A 168 -8.96 -2.12 6.58
CA GLN A 168 -7.66 -1.98 5.92
C GLN A 168 -6.67 -1.12 6.71
N ARG A 169 -7.05 -0.66 7.91
CA ARG A 169 -6.21 0.15 8.79
C ARG A 169 -5.79 -0.65 10.02
N GLU A 170 -4.61 -0.31 10.54
CA GLU A 170 -4.17 -0.79 11.85
C GLU A 170 -5.11 -0.31 12.94
N HIS A 171 -5.36 -1.17 13.92
CA HIS A 171 -6.23 -0.86 15.06
C HIS A 171 -5.82 0.41 15.80
N THR A 172 -4.52 0.60 16.01
CA THR A 172 -3.92 1.73 16.75
C THR A 172 -4.12 3.09 16.08
N LYS A 173 -4.45 3.10 14.78
CA LYS A 173 -4.67 4.32 14.00
C LYS A 173 -6.13 4.76 13.94
N LEU A 174 -7.04 3.94 14.45
CA LEU A 174 -8.46 4.26 14.55
C LEU A 174 -8.75 5.00 15.85
N ARG A 175 -9.71 5.92 15.83
CA ARG A 175 -10.21 6.59 17.04
C ARG A 175 -11.00 5.60 17.90
N GLU A 176 -11.04 5.79 19.21
CA GLU A 176 -11.80 4.92 20.14
C GLU A 176 -13.24 4.58 19.70
N PRO A 177 -14.08 5.53 19.23
CA PRO A 177 -15.42 5.19 18.73
C PRO A 177 -15.38 4.31 17.46
N GLU A 178 -14.41 4.52 16.58
CA GLU A 178 -14.23 3.72 15.36
C GLU A 178 -13.77 2.30 15.69
N GLN A 179 -12.86 2.16 16.66
CA GLN A 179 -12.42 0.87 17.18
C GLN A 179 -13.58 0.08 17.78
N THR A 180 -14.39 0.73 18.61
CA THR A 180 -15.57 0.11 19.26
C THR A 180 -16.58 -0.36 18.21
N GLN A 181 -16.87 0.49 17.22
CA GLN A 181 -17.79 0.14 16.15
C GLN A 181 -17.24 -1.01 15.30
N LEU A 182 -15.97 -0.97 14.90
CA LEU A 182 -15.33 -2.05 14.15
C LEU A 182 -15.40 -3.37 14.92
N ALA A 183 -15.07 -3.37 16.21
CA ALA A 183 -15.15 -4.55 17.06
C ALA A 183 -16.55 -5.15 17.11
N ALA A 184 -17.60 -4.31 17.20
CA ALA A 184 -18.99 -4.76 17.15
C ALA A 184 -19.34 -5.43 15.81
N VAL A 185 -18.80 -4.95 14.69
CA VAL A 185 -19.00 -5.59 13.37
C VAL A 185 -18.27 -6.93 13.30
N LEU A 186 -17.01 -6.96 13.72
CA LEU A 186 -16.19 -8.18 13.70
C LEU A 186 -16.81 -9.28 14.57
N ALA A 187 -17.39 -8.93 15.72
CA ALA A 187 -18.08 -9.86 16.60
C ALA A 187 -19.29 -10.54 15.94
N GLN A 188 -19.89 -9.93 14.91
CA GLN A 188 -21.06 -10.46 14.22
C GLN A 188 -20.73 -11.27 12.95
N SER A 189 -19.47 -11.26 12.49
CA SER A 189 -19.04 -12.08 11.35
C SER A 189 -17.67 -12.72 11.63
N PRO A 190 -17.63 -14.03 11.94
CA PRO A 190 -16.39 -14.78 12.10
C PRO A 190 -15.47 -14.70 10.88
N LYS A 191 -16.05 -14.56 9.67
CA LYS A 191 -15.29 -14.38 8.43
C LYS A 191 -14.57 -13.04 8.39
N LEU A 192 -15.26 -11.94 8.72
CA LEU A 192 -14.63 -10.62 8.79
C LEU A 192 -13.55 -10.58 9.88
N GLN A 193 -13.83 -11.18 11.05
CA GLN A 193 -12.84 -11.31 12.13
C GLN A 193 -11.59 -12.04 11.67
N THR A 194 -11.75 -13.18 10.99
CA THR A 194 -10.63 -13.96 10.45
C THR A 194 -9.83 -13.15 9.43
N ILE A 195 -10.50 -12.48 8.48
CA ILE A 195 -9.82 -11.64 7.48
C ILE A 195 -9.08 -10.47 8.14
N TYR A 196 -9.66 -9.86 9.16
CA TYR A 196 -9.02 -8.76 9.88
C TYR A 196 -7.77 -9.24 10.64
N GLN A 197 -7.90 -10.33 11.40
CA GLN A 197 -6.80 -10.91 12.16
C GLN A 197 -5.65 -11.38 11.25
N MET A 198 -5.97 -12.09 10.17
CA MET A 198 -4.98 -12.54 9.19
C MET A 198 -4.22 -11.38 8.56
N ARG A 199 -4.87 -10.22 8.37
CA ARG A 199 -4.21 -9.00 7.89
C ARG A 199 -3.18 -8.49 8.89
N GLU A 200 -3.57 -8.37 10.16
CA GLU A 200 -2.69 -7.89 11.23
C GLU A 200 -1.49 -8.82 11.42
N GLU A 201 -1.71 -10.14 11.42
CA GLU A 201 -0.63 -11.14 11.50
C GLU A 201 0.36 -11.04 10.32
N LEU A 202 -0.15 -10.78 9.11
CA LEU A 202 0.71 -10.61 7.94
C LEU A 202 1.57 -9.35 8.04
N MET A 203 0.99 -8.24 8.51
CA MET A 203 1.75 -7.00 8.74
C MET A 203 2.79 -7.14 9.84
N ALA A 204 2.51 -7.94 10.87
CA ALA A 204 3.45 -8.19 11.96
C ALA A 204 4.77 -8.82 11.48
N LEU A 205 4.79 -9.51 10.33
CA LEU A 205 6.01 -10.11 9.76
C LEU A 205 7.10 -9.10 9.42
N TRP A 206 6.74 -7.88 9.05
CA TRP A 206 7.67 -6.78 8.76
C TRP A 206 7.50 -5.59 9.71
N GLY A 207 6.69 -5.75 10.75
CA GLY A 207 6.62 -4.82 11.86
C GLY A 207 7.92 -4.82 12.65
N ARG A 208 8.11 -3.80 13.50
CA ARG A 208 9.25 -3.75 14.43
C ARG A 208 9.07 -4.87 15.46
N SER A 209 9.79 -5.97 15.30
CA SER A 209 9.78 -7.09 16.23
C SER A 209 11.20 -7.53 16.57
N ASN A 210 11.37 -8.17 17.73
CA ASN A 210 12.61 -8.81 18.15
C ASN A 210 12.69 -10.28 17.69
N ALA A 211 11.85 -10.69 16.73
CA ALA A 211 11.77 -12.06 16.28
C ALA A 211 12.99 -12.45 15.43
N SER A 212 13.48 -13.68 15.60
CA SER A 212 14.54 -14.22 14.73
C SER A 212 14.00 -14.51 13.33
N LYS A 213 14.91 -14.63 12.35
CA LYS A 213 14.53 -14.96 10.97
C LYS A 213 13.78 -16.29 10.90
N GLU A 214 14.21 -17.29 11.66
CA GLU A 214 13.57 -18.61 11.76
C GLU A 214 12.16 -18.51 12.35
N GLN A 215 11.97 -17.66 13.37
CA GLN A 215 10.66 -17.42 13.96
C GLN A 215 9.71 -16.76 12.96
N LEU A 216 10.18 -15.78 12.18
CA LEU A 216 9.38 -15.13 11.14
C LEU A 216 9.02 -16.10 10.00
N VAL A 217 9.96 -16.97 9.58
CA VAL A 217 9.67 -18.03 8.58
C VAL A 217 8.58 -18.97 9.10
N LYS A 218 8.67 -19.37 10.38
CA LYS A 218 7.64 -20.20 11.01
C LYS A 218 6.30 -19.48 11.08
N GLN A 219 6.27 -18.21 11.48
CA GLN A 219 5.04 -17.42 11.51
C GLN A 219 4.38 -17.32 10.13
N LEU A 220 5.18 -17.11 9.08
CA LEU A 220 4.69 -17.11 7.70
C LEU A 220 4.13 -18.48 7.28
N GLN A 221 4.80 -19.57 7.66
CA GLN A 221 4.32 -20.93 7.41
C GLN A 221 2.97 -21.20 8.10
N ASP A 222 2.88 -20.84 9.39
CA ASP A 222 1.66 -21.01 10.19
C ASP A 222 0.51 -20.14 9.63
N TRP A 223 0.84 -18.93 9.16
CA TRP A 223 -0.11 -18.04 8.49
C TRP A 223 -0.67 -18.68 7.21
N CYS A 224 0.17 -19.27 6.37
CA CYS A 224 -0.28 -19.96 5.16
C CYS A 224 -1.20 -21.15 5.48
N GLN A 225 -0.86 -21.94 6.51
CA GLN A 225 -1.69 -23.06 6.95
C GLN A 225 -3.06 -22.61 7.48
N ARG A 226 -3.09 -21.55 8.30
CA ARG A 226 -4.36 -20.96 8.78
C ARG A 226 -5.20 -20.41 7.64
N ALA A 227 -4.58 -19.75 6.66
CA ALA A 227 -5.28 -19.25 5.47
C ALA A 227 -5.99 -20.39 4.72
N GLU A 228 -5.31 -21.51 4.52
CA GLU A 228 -5.84 -22.69 3.82
C GLU A 228 -6.94 -23.40 4.61
N GLN A 229 -6.84 -23.41 5.93
CA GLN A 229 -7.81 -24.05 6.83
C GLN A 229 -8.99 -23.14 7.24
N SER A 230 -8.93 -21.85 6.90
CA SER A 230 -9.92 -20.84 7.31
C SER A 230 -11.34 -21.07 6.76
N GLY A 231 -11.48 -21.90 5.72
CA GLY A 231 -12.74 -22.03 4.98
C GLY A 231 -13.10 -20.80 4.13
N ILE A 232 -12.19 -19.82 4.00
CA ILE A 232 -12.35 -18.63 3.17
C ILE A 232 -11.51 -18.82 1.90
N GLU A 233 -12.17 -19.11 0.78
CA GLU A 233 -11.51 -19.39 -0.51
C GLU A 233 -10.50 -18.30 -0.92
N ALA A 234 -10.87 -17.02 -0.73
CA ALA A 234 -10.01 -15.89 -1.04
C ALA A 234 -8.67 -15.93 -0.28
N LEU A 235 -8.65 -16.38 0.98
CA LEU A 235 -7.42 -16.51 1.78
C LEU A 235 -6.57 -17.70 1.31
N ARG A 236 -7.22 -18.82 0.96
CA ARG A 236 -6.55 -20.00 0.40
C ARG A 236 -5.87 -19.68 -0.93
N GLU A 237 -6.57 -19.04 -1.85
CA GLU A 237 -5.97 -18.62 -3.13
C GLU A 237 -4.83 -17.62 -2.93
N PHE A 238 -4.99 -16.70 -1.96
CA PHE A 238 -3.96 -15.74 -1.65
C PHE A 238 -2.71 -16.40 -1.05
N SER A 239 -2.84 -17.40 -0.17
CA SER A 239 -1.69 -18.10 0.40
C SER A 239 -0.87 -18.84 -0.67
N LEU A 240 -1.53 -19.41 -1.68
CA LEU A 240 -0.86 -20.03 -2.83
C LEU A 240 -0.06 -19.00 -3.63
N LYS A 241 -0.65 -17.84 -3.92
CA LYS A 241 0.04 -16.73 -4.60
C LYS A 241 1.19 -16.17 -3.75
N LEU A 242 1.00 -16.05 -2.44
CA LEU A 242 2.01 -15.56 -1.51
C LEU A 242 3.27 -16.43 -1.55
N ARG A 243 3.12 -17.75 -1.66
CA ARG A 243 4.23 -18.72 -1.75
C ARG A 243 4.92 -18.78 -3.12
N SER A 244 4.46 -18.00 -4.08
CA SER A 244 5.09 -17.86 -5.41
C SER A 244 5.93 -16.59 -5.57
N TYR A 245 6.05 -15.74 -4.53
CA TYR A 245 6.93 -14.58 -4.57
C TYR A 245 8.41 -15.00 -4.67
N ALA A 246 9.15 -14.30 -5.53
CA ALA A 246 10.58 -14.52 -5.78
C ALA A 246 11.34 -13.20 -5.92
#